data_AF-A0A939QLQ3-F1
#
_entry.id   AF-A0A939QLQ3-F1
#
_cell.length_a   1.000
_cell.length_b   1.000
_cell.length_c   1.000
_cell.angle_alpha   90.00
_cell.angle_beta   90.00
_cell.angle_gamma   90.00
#
_symmetry.space_group_name_H-M   'P 1'
#
loop_
_entity.id
_entity.type
_entity.pdbx_description
1 polymer ?
#
loop_
_entity_poly.entity_id
_entity_poly.type
_entity_poly.pdbx_seq_one_letter_code
_entity_poly.pdbx_strand_id
1 'polypeptide(L)' 'MSCIVSGLATALGAGIDGAFPLLWLRAWVASWAIAFPSVLLVAPLVRRILARVVVRD' A
#
# COMPACT_ATOMS: atom_id res chain seq x y z
N MET A 1 8.89 5.30 -0.81
CA MET A 1 8.49 4.89 -2.18
C MET A 1 7.00 5.09 -2.45
N SER A 2 6.11 4.96 -1.46
CA SER A 2 4.65 5.14 -1.61
C SER A 2 4.16 6.59 -1.68
N CYS A 3 4.86 7.57 -1.11
CA CYS A 3 4.45 8.99 -1.20
C CYS A 3 4.34 9.48 -2.65
N ILE A 4 5.37 9.25 -3.47
CA ILE A 4 5.41 9.73 -4.86
C ILE A 4 4.34 9.02 -5.70
N VAL A 5 4.17 7.71 -5.55
CA VAL A 5 3.18 6.92 -6.31
C VAL A 5 1.75 7.31 -5.91
N SER A 6 1.45 7.49 -4.62
CA SER A 6 0.15 8.01 -4.18
C SER A 6 -0.08 9.45 -4.66
N GLY A 7 0.95 10.29 -4.68
CA GLY A 7 0.82 11.68 -5.14
C GLY A 7 0.48 11.74 -6.61
N LEU A 8 1.17 10.94 -7.42
CA LEU A 8 0.90 10.80 -8.84
C LEU A 8 -0.50 10.21 -9.10
N ALA A 9 -0.92 9.18 -8.37
CA ALA A 9 -2.25 8.58 -8.51
C ALA A 9 -3.38 9.56 -8.14
N THR A 10 -3.22 10.32 -7.05
CA THR A 10 -4.17 11.37 -6.67
C THR A 10 -4.20 12.50 -7.70
N ALA A 11 -3.04 12.88 -8.26
CA ALA A 11 -2.96 13.97 -9.25
C ALA A 11 -3.63 13.58 -10.57
N LEU A 12 -3.48 12.32 -10.99
CA LEU A 12 -4.11 11.77 -12.19
C LEU A 12 -5.62 11.54 -12.01
N GLY A 13 -6.07 11.18 -10.80
CA GLY A 13 -7.48 10.85 -10.54
C GLY A 13 -8.37 12.04 -10.14
N ALA A 14 -7.81 13.03 -9.44
CA ALA A 14 -8.57 14.15 -8.88
C ALA A 14 -8.15 15.53 -9.42
N GLY A 15 -7.03 15.64 -10.14
CA GLY A 15 -6.44 16.93 -10.50
C GLY A 15 -5.51 17.48 -9.41
N ILE A 16 -4.80 18.57 -9.74
CA ILE A 16 -3.92 19.28 -8.82
C ILE A 16 -4.58 20.64 -8.52
N ASP A 17 -5.28 20.70 -7.40
CA ASP A 17 -6.01 21.88 -6.94
C ASP A 17 -5.63 22.19 -5.48
N GLY A 18 -6.09 23.31 -4.92
CA GLY A 18 -5.64 23.77 -3.58
C GLY A 18 -5.84 22.76 -2.44
N ALA A 19 -6.76 21.80 -2.59
CA ALA A 19 -7.03 20.73 -1.63
C ALA A 19 -6.17 19.46 -1.83
N PHE A 20 -5.39 19.40 -2.91
CA PHE A 20 -4.57 18.26 -3.31
C PHE A 20 -3.63 17.74 -2.20
N PRO A 21 -2.88 18.59 -1.46
CA PRO A 21 -1.97 18.10 -0.42
C PRO A 21 -2.72 17.39 0.72
N LEU A 22 -3.89 17.90 1.09
CA LEU A 22 -4.71 17.33 2.16
C LEU A 22 -5.38 16.02 1.72
N LEU A 23 -5.89 15.97 0.48
CA LEU A 23 -6.48 14.77 -0.09
C LEU A 23 -5.44 13.65 -0.24
N TRP A 24 -4.25 14.00 -0.72
CA TRP A 24 -3.11 13.09 -0.86
C TRP A 24 -2.66 12.53 0.48
N LEU A 25 -2.49 13.37 1.50
CA LEU A 25 -2.10 12.91 2.84
C LEU A 25 -3.16 11.98 3.46
N ARG A 26 -4.45 12.32 3.32
CA ARG A 26 -5.56 11.47 3.80
C ARG A 26 -5.59 10.11 3.10
N ALA A 27 -5.45 10.09 1.78
CA ALA A 27 -5.40 8.85 1.01
C ALA A 27 -4.17 8.00 1.38
N TRP A 28 -3.01 8.63 1.59
CA TRP A 28 -1.78 7.95 2.00
C TRP A 28 -1.93 7.30 3.39
N VAL A 29 -2.47 8.03 4.38
CA VAL A 29 -2.72 7.49 5.72
C VAL A 29 -3.77 6.36 5.68
N ALA A 30 -4.86 6.54 4.93
CA ALA A 30 -5.89 5.51 4.79
C ALA A 30 -5.34 4.22 4.14
N SER A 31 -4.50 4.35 3.11
CA SER A 31 -3.82 3.20 2.51
C SER A 31 -2.91 2.48 3.51
N TRP A 32 -2.20 3.22 4.37
CA TRP A 32 -1.36 2.65 5.42
C TRP A 32 -2.18 1.88 6.46
N ALA A 33 -3.32 2.43 6.87
CA ALA A 33 -4.23 1.81 7.82
C ALA A 33 -4.77 0.44 7.33
N ILE A 34 -4.90 0.26 6.01
CA ILE A 34 -5.34 -1.00 5.39
C ILE A 34 -4.17 -1.95 5.10
N ALA A 35 -3.03 -1.42 4.63
CA ALA A 35 -1.88 -2.23 4.29
C ALA A 35 -1.28 -2.95 5.50
N PHE A 36 -1.19 -2.28 6.65
CA PHE A 36 -0.62 -2.85 7.87
C PHE A 36 -1.35 -4.12 8.36
N PRO A 37 -2.68 -4.12 8.60
CA PRO A 37 -3.40 -5.33 8.97
C PRO A 37 -3.37 -6.39 7.87
N SER A 38 -3.37 -5.98 6.60
CA SER A 38 -3.25 -6.93 5.49
C SER A 38 -1.93 -7.68 5.53
N VAL A 39 -0.80 -7.00 5.77
CA VAL A 39 0.51 -7.65 5.91
C VAL A 39 0.54 -8.60 7.10
N LEU A 40 -0.01 -8.22 8.26
CA LEU A 40 -0.08 -9.09 9.43
C LEU A 40 -0.86 -10.39 9.16
N LEU A 41 -1.95 -10.30 8.41
CA LEU A 41 -2.79 -11.46 8.07
C LEU A 41 -2.18 -12.31 6.95
N VAL A 42 -1.58 -11.68 5.94
CA VAL A 42 -1.06 -12.35 4.73
C VAL A 42 0.36 -12.89 4.94
N ALA A 43 1.17 -12.28 5.80
CA ALA A 43 2.53 -12.75 6.11
C ALA A 43 2.61 -14.24 6.50
N PRO A 44 1.78 -14.79 7.42
CA PRO A 44 1.84 -16.22 7.74
C PRO A 44 1.43 -17.11 6.55
N LEU A 45 0.50 -16.66 5.71
CA LEU A 45 0.10 -17.38 4.50
C LEU A 45 1.26 -17.45 3.49
N VAL A 46 1.90 -16.30 3.23
CA VAL A 46 3.07 -16.22 2.35
C VAL A 46 4.19 -17.11 2.87
N ARG A 47 4.47 -17.10 4.18
CA ARG A 47 5.47 -17.98 4.80
C ARG A 47 5.15 -19.47 4.58
N ARG A 48 3.87 -19.88 4.69
CA ARG A 48 3.46 -21.26 4.41
C ARG A 48 3.64 -21.66 2.95
N ILE A 49 3.33 -20.76 2.02
CA ILE A 49 3.49 -21.00 0.59
C ILE A 49 4.98 -21.11 0.25
N LEU A 50 5.79 -20.15 0.70
CA LEU A 50 7.23 -20.14 0.47
C LEU A 50 7.90 -21.38 1.07
N ALA A 51 7.50 -21.84 2.25
CA ALA A 51 8.02 -23.08 2.82
C ALA A 51 7.79 -24.30 1.92
N ARG A 52 6.67 -24.37 1.17
CA ARG A 52 6.39 -25.47 0.23
C ARG A 52 7.11 -25.34 -1.10
N VAL A 53 7.42 -24.12 -1.51
CA VAL A 53 8.05 -23.82 -2.81
C VAL A 53 9.58 -23.86 -2.70
N VAL A 54 10.13 -23.39 -1.59
CA VAL A 54 11.57 -23.22 -1.38
C VAL A 54 12.19 -24.40 -0.62
N VAL A 55 11.46 -25.09 0.27
CA VAL A 55 11.96 -26.33 0.89
C VAL A 55 11.71 -27.49 -0.07
N ARG A 56 12.58 -27.58 -1.07
CA ARG A 56 12.86 -28.78 -1.85
C ARG A 56 14.38 -28.99 -1.81
N ASP A 57 14.84 -29.55 -0.70
CA ASP A 57 16.10 -30.30 -0.58
C ASP A 57 15.95 -31.28 0.59
#